data_AF-A0A2D9Z186-F1
#
_entry.id   AF-A0A2D9Z186-F1
#
_cell.length_a   1.000
_cell.length_b   1.000
_cell.length_c   1.000
_cell.angle_alpha   90.00
_cell.angle_beta   90.00
_cell.angle_gamma   90.00
#
_symmetry.space_group_name_H-M   'P 1'
#
loop_
_entity.id
_entity.type
_entity.pdbx_description
1 polymer ?
#
loop_
_entity_poly.entity_id
_entity_poly.type
_entity_poly.pdbx_seq_one_letter_code
_entity_poly.pdbx_strand_id
1 'polypeptide(L)'
;MILAENTYWMKEICTMINEHGHKAPTFTPPVFLVKFMANFDNTIRPVKPLLGVDVNFNINLAKLILDYNPIPIEKTIKDTSGFLKSYK
;
A
#
# COMPACT_ATOMS: atom_id res chain seq x y z
N MET A 1 -6.33 9.94 0.55
CA MET A 1 -6.81 8.56 0.78
C MET A 1 -7.65 8.58 2.06
N ILE A 2 -8.97 8.70 1.93
CA ILE A 2 -9.90 8.90 3.07
C ILE A 2 -10.57 7.56 3.47
N LEU A 3 -10.43 6.53 2.61
CA LEU A 3 -11.16 5.27 2.69
C LEU A 3 -10.40 4.12 3.38
N ALA A 4 -9.15 4.34 3.80
CA ALA A 4 -8.34 3.31 4.44
C ALA A 4 -8.42 3.45 5.96
N GLU A 5 -8.40 2.32 6.69
CA GLU A 5 -8.53 2.33 8.16
C GLU A 5 -7.33 2.92 8.89
N ASN A 6 -6.14 2.82 8.31
CA ASN A 6 -4.87 3.28 8.86
C ASN A 6 -3.87 3.46 7.73
N THR A 7 -2.72 4.06 8.08
CA THR A 7 -1.55 4.10 7.21
C THR A 7 -0.75 2.83 7.40
N TYR A 8 -0.50 2.10 6.32
CA TYR A 8 0.33 0.90 6.31
C TYR A 8 1.56 1.11 5.43
N TRP A 9 2.67 0.52 5.86
CA TRP A 9 3.83 0.41 4.99
C TRP A 9 3.55 -0.58 3.86
N MET A 10 4.00 -0.26 2.65
CA MET A 10 3.84 -1.17 1.51
C MET A 10 4.45 -2.56 1.79
N LYS A 11 5.51 -2.61 2.59
CA LYS A 11 6.12 -3.88 3.04
C LYS A 11 5.15 -4.73 3.87
N GLU A 12 4.38 -4.12 4.77
CA GLU A 12 3.38 -4.81 5.60
C GLU A 12 2.26 -5.38 4.72
N ILE A 13 1.79 -4.59 3.75
CA ILE A 13 0.79 -5.03 2.77
C ILE A 13 1.33 -6.23 1.96
N CYS A 14 2.57 -6.17 1.48
CA CYS A 14 3.19 -7.29 0.77
C CYS A 14 3.29 -8.56 1.65
N THR A 15 3.63 -8.42 2.92
CA THR A 15 3.66 -9.55 3.87
C THR A 15 2.26 -10.15 4.03
N MET A 16 1.24 -9.33 4.27
CA MET A 16 -0.16 -9.78 4.39
C MET A 16 -0.63 -10.50 3.12
N ILE A 17 -0.26 -10.01 1.94
CA ILE A 17 -0.59 -10.65 0.65
C ILE A 17 0.10 -12.01 0.50
N ASN A 18 1.37 -12.12 0.91
CA ASN A 18 2.13 -13.36 0.87
C ASN A 18 1.55 -14.43 1.80
N GLU A 19 1.08 -14.04 3.00
CA GLU A 19 0.39 -14.93 3.93
C GLU A 19 -0.88 -15.56 3.32
N HIS A 20 -1.54 -14.84 2.41
CA HIS A 20 -2.73 -15.32 1.69
C HIS A 20 -2.42 -16.20 0.47
N GLY A 21 -1.14 -16.54 0.25
CA GLY A 21 -0.67 -17.47 -0.79
C GLY A 21 -0.37 -16.82 -2.14
N HIS A 22 -0.27 -15.50 -2.19
CA HIS A 22 0.15 -14.76 -3.39
C HIS A 22 1.65 -14.48 -3.38
N LYS A 23 2.23 -14.13 -4.53
CA LYS A 23 3.67 -13.79 -4.64
C LYS A 23 3.84 -12.27 -4.73
N ALA A 24 4.20 -11.65 -3.62
CA ALA A 24 4.50 -10.23 -3.51
C ALA A 24 5.97 -9.98 -3.14
N PRO A 25 6.58 -8.88 -3.62
CA PRO A 25 7.98 -8.56 -3.34
C PRO A 25 8.18 -8.21 -1.85
N THR A 26 9.13 -8.88 -1.21
CA THR A 26 9.50 -8.64 0.21
C THR A 26 10.77 -7.81 0.36
N PHE A 27 11.53 -7.65 -0.73
CA PHE A 27 12.77 -6.90 -0.76
C PHE A 27 12.51 -5.41 -0.95
N THR A 28 13.15 -4.56 -0.14
CA THR A 28 13.07 -3.11 -0.25
C THR A 28 14.44 -2.58 -0.70
N PRO A 29 14.57 -2.07 -1.94
CA PRO A 29 15.82 -1.45 -2.39
C PRO A 29 16.10 -0.14 -1.62
N PRO A 30 17.38 0.24 -1.46
CA PRO A 30 17.72 1.51 -0.81
C PRO A 30 17.22 2.70 -1.63
N VAL A 31 16.75 3.74 -0.95
CA VAL A 31 16.12 4.93 -1.55
C VAL A 31 17.00 5.61 -2.61
N PHE A 32 18.31 5.66 -2.37
CA PHE A 32 19.27 6.24 -3.34
C PHE A 32 19.27 5.49 -4.68
N LEU A 33 19.23 4.16 -4.66
CA LEU A 33 19.22 3.33 -5.87
C LEU A 33 17.93 3.56 -6.66
N VAL A 34 16.78 3.63 -5.98
CA VAL A 34 15.50 3.90 -6.65
C VAL A 34 15.48 5.32 -7.23
N LYS A 35 16.02 6.31 -6.51
CA LYS A 35 16.16 7.68 -7.03
C LYS A 35 17.06 7.76 -8.25
N PHE A 36 18.11 6.94 -8.32
CA PHE A 36 18.96 6.82 -9.50
C PHE A 36 18.20 6.16 -10.67
N MET A 37 17.54 5.02 -10.43
CA MET A 37 16.73 4.32 -11.43
C MET A 37 15.59 5.19 -11.98
N ALA A 38 14.98 6.02 -11.14
CA ALA A 38 13.92 6.95 -11.52
C ALA A 38 14.32 8.00 -12.55
N ASN A 39 15.62 8.20 -12.80
CA ASN A 39 16.09 9.08 -13.87
C ASN A 39 16.04 8.40 -15.25
N PHE A 40 16.08 7.06 -15.29
CA PHE A 40 16.06 6.27 -16.52
C PHE A 40 14.66 5.74 -16.83
N ASP A 41 13.85 5.48 -15.81
CA ASP A 41 12.50 4.97 -15.96
C ASP A 41 11.43 6.08 -15.80
N ASN A 42 10.69 6.33 -16.88
CA ASN A 42 9.62 7.33 -16.89
C ASN A 42 8.43 6.96 -15.99
N THR A 43 8.24 5.68 -15.65
CA THR A 43 7.18 5.22 -14.75
C THR A 43 7.50 5.52 -13.28
N ILE A 44 8.78 5.57 -12.92
CA ILE A 44 9.24 5.83 -11.54
C ILE A 44 9.48 7.32 -11.30
N ARG A 45 9.64 8.11 -12.36
CA ARG A 45 9.84 9.57 -12.30
C ARG A 45 8.79 10.29 -11.44
N PRO A 46 7.47 9.99 -11.50
CA PRO A 46 6.45 10.68 -10.72
C PRO A 46 6.47 10.34 -9.23
N VAL A 47 6.95 9.15 -8.88
CA VAL A 47 7.03 8.68 -7.48
C VAL A 47 8.31 9.14 -6.78
N LYS A 48 9.29 9.66 -7.51
CA LYS A 48 10.56 10.21 -7.00
C LYS A 48 10.44 11.13 -5.76
N PRO A 49 9.51 12.11 -5.69
CA PRO A 49 9.39 12.99 -4.51
C PRO A 49 8.80 12.28 -3.28
N LEU A 50 8.11 11.16 -3.46
CA LEU A 50 7.52 10.37 -2.38
C LEU A 50 8.52 9.34 -1.81
N LEU A 51 9.67 9.13 -2.47
CA LEU A 51 10.68 8.15 -2.03
C LEU A 51 11.45 8.64 -0.79
N GLY A 52 11.24 7.93 0.32
CA GLY A 52 11.88 8.21 1.61
C GLY A 52 11.16 9.27 2.44
N VAL A 53 9.90 9.56 2.13
CA VAL A 53 9.02 10.42 2.94
C VAL A 53 8.10 9.52 3.76
N ASP A 54 8.13 9.69 5.09
CA ASP A 54 7.21 9.01 5.99
C ASP A 54 5.87 9.73 5.94
N VAL A 55 4.91 9.14 5.23
CA VAL A 55 3.56 9.68 5.13
C VAL A 55 2.69 8.97 6.16
N ASN A 56 2.20 9.69 7.15
CA ASN A 56 1.21 9.19 8.12
C ASN A 56 -0.08 10.00 8.01
N PHE A 57 -1.18 9.31 7.73
CA PHE A 57 -2.52 9.90 7.67
C PHE A 57 -3.30 9.58 8.94
N ASN A 58 -3.76 10.62 9.64
CA ASN A 58 -4.72 10.50 10.74
C ASN A 58 -6.15 10.65 10.21
N ILE A 59 -6.96 9.60 10.33
CA ILE A 59 -8.33 9.56 9.81
C ILE A 59 -9.40 9.85 10.86
N ASN A 60 -9.03 10.15 12.11
CA ASN A 60 -9.99 10.34 13.20
C ASN A 60 -10.98 11.47 12.88
N LEU A 61 -10.51 12.56 12.29
CA LEU A 61 -11.37 13.67 11.90
C LEU A 61 -12.37 13.27 10.81
N ALA A 62 -11.95 12.45 9.85
CA ALA A 62 -12.82 11.97 8.78
C ALA A 62 -13.88 11.01 9.31
N LYS A 63 -13.53 10.10 10.23
CA LYS A 63 -14.49 9.22 10.91
C LYS A 63 -15.56 10.00 11.65
N LEU A 64 -15.16 11.05 12.38
CA LEU A 64 -16.06 11.89 13.17
C LEU A 64 -17.01 12.71 12.30
N ILE A 65 -16.50 13.34 11.24
CA ILE A 65 -17.32 14.23 10.39
C ILE A 65 -18.26 13.44 9.49
N LEU A 66 -17.79 12.31 8.95
CA LEU A 66 -18.52 11.54 7.94
C LEU A 66 -19.30 10.34 8.52
N ASP A 67 -19.26 10.15 9.86
CA ASP A 67 -19.78 8.96 10.56
C ASP A 67 -19.36 7.65 9.87
N TYR A 68 -18.10 7.62 9.43
CA TYR A 68 -17.57 6.59 8.56
C TYR A 68 -16.79 5.54 9.34
N ASN A 69 -17.19 4.27 9.21
CA ASN A 69 -16.46 3.15 9.77
C ASN A 69 -15.70 2.37 8.67
N PRO A 70 -14.37 2.54 8.55
CA PRO A 70 -13.60 1.87 7.52
C PRO A 70 -13.53 0.35 7.74
N ILE A 71 -13.47 -0.39 6.64
CA ILE A 71 -13.31 -1.84 6.66
C ILE A 71 -11.84 -2.17 6.97
N PRO A 72 -11.57 -3.19 7.82
CA PRO A 72 -10.20 -3.63 8.07
C PRO A 72 -9.45 -4.03 6.81
N ILE A 73 -8.17 -3.65 6.73
CA ILE A 73 -7.36 -3.88 5.53
C ILE A 73 -7.19 -5.38 5.26
N GLU A 74 -7.06 -6.19 6.30
CA GLU A 74 -6.94 -7.65 6.20
C GLU A 74 -8.15 -8.28 5.49
N LYS A 75 -9.36 -7.83 5.84
CA LYS A 75 -10.59 -8.29 5.20
C LYS A 75 -10.58 -7.92 3.71
N THR A 76 -10.17 -6.70 3.40
CA THR A 76 -10.07 -6.22 2.02
C THR A 76 -9.06 -7.04 1.20
N ILE A 77 -7.90 -7.36 1.78
CA ILE A 77 -6.87 -8.21 1.15
C ILE A 77 -7.41 -9.62 0.92
N LYS A 78 -8.09 -10.20 1.91
CA LYS A 78 -8.69 -11.54 1.81
C LYS A 78 -9.77 -11.61 0.73
N ASP A 79 -10.68 -10.63 0.70
CA ASP A 79 -11.77 -10.57 -0.27
C ASP A 79 -11.21 -10.41 -1.70
N THR A 80 -10.23 -9.53 -1.88
CA THR A 80 -9.54 -9.33 -3.17
C THR A 80 -8.78 -10.59 -3.60
N SER A 81 -8.09 -11.24 -2.68
CA SER A 81 -7.40 -12.52 -2.90
C SER A 81 -8.37 -13.62 -3.35
N GLY A 82 -9.54 -13.70 -2.71
CA GLY A 82 -10.62 -14.63 -3.09
C GLY A 82 -11.16 -14.34 -4.48
N PHE A 83 -11.43 -13.07 -4.80
CA PHE A 83 -11.87 -12.65 -6.12
C PHE A 83 -10.87 -13.05 -7.22
N LEU A 84 -9.57 -12.76 -7.02
CA LEU A 84 -8.53 -13.14 -7.99
C LEU A 84 -8.43 -14.66 -8.20
N LYS A 85 -8.69 -15.47 -7.17
CA LYS A 85 -8.76 -16.94 -7.31
C LYS A 85 -9.98 -17.38 -8.13
N SER A 86 -11.12 -16.71 -8.00
CA SER A 86 -12.34 -17.03 -8.76
C SER A 86 -12.28 -16.64 -10.23
N TYR A 87 -11.42 -15.69 -10.59
CA TYR A 87 -11.28 -15.20 -11.96
C TYR A 87 -10.36 -16.09 -12.82
N LYS A 88 -9.75 -17.12 -12.23
CA LYS A 88 -8.77 -18.00 -12.85
C LYS A 88 -9.37 -19.38 -13.09
#